data_AF-A0A3B8WVJ3-F1
#
_entry.id   AF-A0A3B8WVJ3-F1
#
_cell.length_a   1.000
_cell.length_b   1.000
_cell.length_c   1.000
_cell.angle_alpha   90.00
_cell.angle_beta   90.00
_cell.angle_gamma   90.00
#
_symmetry.space_group_name_H-M   'P 1'
#
loop_
_entity.id
_entity.type
_entity.pdbx_description
1 polymer ?
#
loop_
_entity_poly.entity_id
_entity_poly.type
_entity_poly.pdbx_seq_one_letter_code
_entity_poly.pdbx_strand_id
1 'polypeptide(L)'
;MRQTIAQFSIDHFGLLSAAGKPLADLPTDIVSLEQVRAGYRQMVLTRLFDARAVNLQRTGQLGTFASSLGQEAVTVGFSMAMQAEDRLVP
;
A
#
# COMPACT_ATOMS: atom_id res chain seq x y z
N MET A 1 -13.07 37.56 -19.61
CA MET A 1 -14.21 36.80 -19.05
C MET A 1 -13.69 35.41 -18.71
N ARG A 2 -13.78 34.94 -17.45
CA ARG A 2 -13.36 33.57 -17.08
C ARG A 2 -14.58 32.65 -17.19
N GLN A 3 -14.42 31.54 -17.89
CA GLN A 3 -15.42 30.48 -18.00
C GLN A 3 -14.77 29.16 -17.60
N THR A 4 -15.40 28.43 -16.69
CA THR A 4 -15.00 27.07 -16.33
C THR A 4 -15.49 26.11 -17.41
N ILE A 5 -14.59 25.32 -17.99
CA ILE A 5 -14.89 24.36 -19.06
C ILE A 5 -15.06 22.91 -18.56
N ALA A 6 -14.66 22.61 -17.32
CA ALA A 6 -14.89 21.33 -16.67
C ALA A 6 -14.79 21.43 -15.14
N GLN A 7 -15.56 20.60 -14.43
CA GLN A 7 -15.49 20.36 -13.00
C GLN A 7 -15.71 18.86 -12.76
N PHE A 8 -14.95 18.26 -11.84
CA PHE A 8 -15.11 16.87 -11.47
C PHE A 8 -15.16 16.70 -9.94
N SER A 9 -15.75 15.58 -9.52
CA SER A 9 -15.77 15.07 -8.15
C SER A 9 -15.28 13.62 -8.18
N ILE A 10 -14.50 13.21 -7.18
CA ILE A 10 -13.98 11.85 -7.04
C ILE A 10 -14.32 11.38 -5.64
N ASP A 11 -15.01 10.25 -5.56
CA ASP A 11 -15.36 9.66 -4.27
C ASP A 11 -14.14 8.98 -3.65
N HIS A 12 -13.94 9.21 -2.36
CA HIS A 12 -12.91 8.53 -1.60
C HIS A 12 -13.45 7.20 -1.07
N PHE A 13 -12.78 6.10 -1.41
CA PHE A 13 -13.10 4.78 -0.89
C PHE A 13 -12.16 4.40 0.27
N GLY A 14 -12.73 3.89 1.36
CA GLY A 14 -11.96 3.40 2.50
C GLY A 14 -12.75 2.40 3.34
N LEU A 15 -12.08 1.35 3.82
CA LEU A 15 -12.68 0.31 4.67
C LEU A 15 -12.46 0.56 6.16
N LEU A 16 -11.35 1.21 6.51
CA LEU A 16 -10.95 1.47 7.89
C LEU A 16 -10.70 2.97 8.09
N SER A 17 -11.18 3.48 9.23
CA SER A 17 -10.83 4.80 9.73
C SER A 17 -9.40 4.84 10.24
N ALA A 18 -8.85 6.05 10.43
CA ALA A 18 -7.52 6.24 11.04
C ALA A 18 -7.39 5.64 12.45
N ALA A 19 -8.51 5.47 13.18
CA ALA A 19 -8.55 4.82 14.48
C ALA A 19 -8.64 3.28 14.38
N GLY A 20 -8.57 2.70 13.19
CA GLY A 20 -8.70 1.26 12.96
C GLY A 20 -10.13 0.73 13.09
N LYS A 21 -11.14 1.61 13.14
CA LYS A 21 -12.55 1.19 13.15
C LYS A 21 -13.07 1.00 11.72
N PRO A 22 -13.87 -0.05 11.45
CA PRO A 22 -14.55 -0.21 10.17
C PRO A 22 -15.41 1.00 9.83
N LEU A 23 -15.36 1.45 8.57
CA LEU A 23 -16.22 2.51 8.02
C LEU A 23 -17.50 1.94 7.39
N ALA A 24 -17.47 0.66 7.02
CA ALA A 24 -18.55 -0.13 6.46
C ALA A 24 -18.36 -1.60 6.86
N ASP A 25 -19.28 -2.46 6.44
CA ASP A 25 -19.14 -3.90 6.62
C ASP A 25 -17.88 -4.40 5.89
N LEU A 26 -17.05 -5.14 6.63
CA LEU A 26 -15.81 -5.67 6.08
C LEU A 26 -16.12 -6.90 5.21
N PRO A 27 -15.45 -7.05 4.07
CA PRO A 27 -15.74 -8.12 3.11
C PRO A 27 -15.05 -9.43 3.55
N THR A 28 -15.55 -10.03 4.63
CA THR A 28 -14.97 -11.23 5.27
C THR A 28 -15.20 -12.51 4.46
N ASP A 29 -16.04 -12.45 3.44
CA ASP A 29 -16.37 -13.52 2.50
C ASP A 29 -15.30 -13.70 1.41
N ILE A 30 -14.56 -12.65 1.08
CA ILE A 30 -13.52 -12.67 0.04
C ILE A 30 -12.08 -12.69 0.59
N VAL A 31 -11.88 -12.30 1.86
CA VAL A 31 -10.56 -12.28 2.50
C VAL A 31 -10.64 -12.88 3.92
N SER A 32 -9.85 -13.91 4.17
CA SER A 32 -9.75 -14.55 5.48
C SER A 32 -8.87 -13.76 6.45
N LEU A 33 -9.10 -13.93 7.77
CA LEU A 33 -8.24 -13.32 8.80
C LEU A 33 -6.77 -13.76 8.68
N GLU A 34 -6.50 -14.98 8.20
CA GLU A 34 -5.14 -15.45 7.94
C GLU A 34 -4.48 -14.64 6.82
N GLN A 35 -5.19 -14.40 5.72
CA GLN A 35 -4.71 -13.55 4.62
C GLN A 35 -4.48 -12.12 5.10
N VAL A 36 -5.37 -11.55 5.92
CA VAL A 36 -5.15 -10.22 6.51
C VAL A 36 -3.87 -10.18 7.36
N ARG A 37 -3.65 -11.20 8.19
CA ARG A 37 -2.42 -11.30 9.01
C ARG A 37 -1.17 -11.46 8.16
N ALA A 38 -1.25 -12.24 7.07
CA ALA A 38 -0.16 -12.40 6.11
C ALA A 38 0.16 -11.05 5.43
N GLY A 39 -0.85 -10.30 4.99
CA GLY A 39 -0.67 -8.96 4.41
C GLY A 39 -0.06 -7.97 5.39
N TYR A 40 -0.55 -7.94 6.63
CA TYR A 40 0.06 -7.10 7.68
C TYR A 40 1.53 -7.45 7.93
N ARG A 41 1.86 -8.75 7.97
CA ARG A 41 3.26 -9.20 8.09
C ARG A 41 4.10 -8.70 6.91
N GLN A 42 3.60 -8.78 5.68
CA GLN A 42 4.33 -8.28 4.51
C GLN A 42 4.55 -6.77 4.60
N MET A 43 3.56 -5.97 5.00
CA MET A 43 3.74 -4.53 5.18
C MET A 43 4.83 -4.20 6.20
N VAL A 44 4.87 -4.92 7.32
CA VAL A 44 5.92 -4.77 8.33
C VAL A 44 7.30 -5.14 7.77
N LEU A 45 7.39 -6.22 6.99
CA LEU A 45 8.65 -6.63 6.35
C LEU A 45 9.14 -5.60 5.34
N THR A 46 8.25 -5.06 4.49
CA THR A 46 8.56 -3.97 3.54
C THR A 46 9.11 -2.75 4.29
N ARG A 47 8.45 -2.34 5.37
CA ARG A 47 8.91 -1.24 6.22
C ARG A 47 10.29 -1.48 6.82
N LEU A 48 10.54 -2.69 7.31
CA LEU A 48 11.83 -3.06 7.91
C LEU A 48 12.97 -3.08 6.88
N PHE A 49 12.67 -3.59 5.68
CA PHE A 49 13.62 -3.57 4.56
C PHE A 49 13.99 -2.14 4.18
N ASP A 50 12.99 -1.28 4.00
CA ASP A 50 13.18 0.14 3.66
C ASP A 50 14.08 0.85 4.67
N ALA A 51 13.77 0.70 5.97
CA ALA A 51 14.55 1.30 7.04
C ALA A 51 16.02 0.83 7.03
N ARG A 52 16.27 -0.45 6.72
CA ARG A 52 17.63 -0.98 6.57
C ARG A 52 18.32 -0.40 5.34
N ALA A 53 17.65 -0.35 4.20
CA ALA A 53 18.20 0.20 2.97
C ALA A 53 18.58 1.68 3.13
N VAL A 54 17.73 2.48 3.77
CA VAL A 54 18.02 3.88 4.11
C VAL A 54 19.25 4.00 5.02
N ASN A 55 19.39 3.12 6.03
CA ASN A 55 20.57 3.13 6.90
C ASN A 55 21.86 2.75 6.16
N LEU A 56 21.79 1.77 5.26
CA LEU A 56 22.92 1.39 4.41
C LEU A 56 23.31 2.53 3.46
N GLN A 57 22.33 3.22 2.88
CA GLN A 57 22.58 4.40 2.04
C GLN A 57 23.29 5.51 2.83
N ARG A 58 22.83 5.81 4.06
CA ARG A 58 23.44 6.84 4.91
C ARG A 58 24.88 6.53 5.33
N THR A 59 25.25 5.26 5.35
CA THR A 59 26.60 4.80 5.69
C THR A 59 27.47 4.52 4.45
N GLY A 60 26.96 4.81 3.24
CA GLY A 60 27.68 4.59 1.99
C GLY A 60 27.83 3.12 1.58
N GLN A 61 27.14 2.19 2.26
CA GLN A 61 27.16 0.76 1.96
C GLN A 61 26.15 0.37 0.87
N LEU A 62 25.17 1.23 0.61
CA LEU A 62 24.22 1.12 -0.50
C LEU A 62 24.26 2.43 -1.30
N GLY A 63 24.06 2.35 -2.61
CA GLY A 63 23.86 3.51 -3.47
C GLY A 63 22.53 4.24 -3.19
N THR A 64 22.01 4.96 -4.18
CA THR A 64 20.72 5.65 -4.02
C THR A 64 19.59 4.63 -3.90
N PHE A 65 18.79 4.76 -2.84
CA PHE A 65 17.59 3.97 -2.58
C PHE A 65 16.37 4.88 -2.49
N ALA A 66 15.33 4.57 -3.27
CA ALA A 66 14.06 5.28 -3.24
C ALA A 66 13.15 4.65 -2.18
N SER A 67 13.04 5.31 -1.03
CA SER A 67 12.18 4.85 0.07
C SER A 67 10.70 4.86 -0.35
N SER A 68 9.98 3.81 0.04
CA SER A 68 8.53 3.64 -0.12
C SER A 68 7.80 3.74 1.23
N LEU A 69 8.38 4.45 2.20
CA LEU A 69 7.79 4.65 3.52
C LEU A 69 6.36 5.21 3.43
N GLY A 70 5.39 4.47 3.97
CA GLY A 70 3.97 4.83 3.95
C GLY A 70 3.20 4.31 2.74
N GLN A 71 3.85 3.62 1.81
CA GLN A 71 3.23 3.02 0.62
C GLN A 71 3.12 1.50 0.71
N GLU A 72 3.35 0.90 1.88
CA GLU A 72 3.47 -0.56 2.02
C GLU A 72 2.17 -1.27 1.63
N ALA A 73 1.02 -0.70 2.00
CA ALA A 73 -0.29 -1.26 1.71
C ALA A 73 -0.59 -1.31 0.21
N VAL A 74 -0.02 -0.40 -0.59
CA VAL A 74 -0.21 -0.37 -2.04
C VAL A 74 0.44 -1.60 -2.66
N THR A 75 1.75 -1.77 -2.44
CA THR A 75 2.52 -2.87 -3.01
C THR A 75 2.04 -4.22 -2.52
N VAL A 76 1.80 -4.36 -1.21
CA VAL A 76 1.31 -5.61 -0.64
C VAL A 76 -0.09 -5.92 -1.15
N GLY A 77 -0.99 -4.93 -1.15
CA GLY A 77 -2.38 -5.09 -1.55
C GLY A 77 -2.53 -5.63 -2.98
N PHE A 78 -1.89 -4.99 -3.97
CA PHE A 78 -1.99 -5.51 -5.34
C PHE A 78 -1.25 -6.84 -5.49
N SER A 79 -0.08 -7.03 -4.85
CA SER A 79 0.69 -8.28 -4.98
C SER A 79 -0.08 -9.50 -4.47
N MET A 80 -0.92 -9.31 -3.45
CA MET A 80 -1.77 -10.37 -2.89
C MET A 80 -3.01 -10.65 -3.74
N ALA A 81 -3.45 -9.68 -4.53
CA ALA A 81 -4.58 -9.81 -5.45
C ALA A 81 -4.17 -10.41 -6.81
N MET A 82 -2.88 -10.30 -7.18
CA MET A 82 -2.35 -10.83 -8.43
C MET A 82 -2.50 -12.35 -8.54
N GLN A 83 -2.87 -12.81 -9.73
CA GLN A 83 -2.85 -14.20 -10.15
C GLN A 83 -1.50 -14.56 -10.79
N ALA A 84 -1.25 -15.85 -11.00
CA ALA A 84 0.02 -16.33 -11.53
C ALA A 84 0.31 -15.83 -12.97
N GLU A 85 -0.74 -15.54 -13.73
CA GLU A 85 -0.67 -15.09 -15.12
C GLU A 85 -0.51 -13.57 -15.24
N ASP A 86 -0.75 -12.82 -14.16
CA ASP A 86 -0.68 -11.36 -14.16
C ASP A 86 0.75 -10.86 -14.37
N ARG A 87 0.87 -9.74 -15.08
CA ARG A 87 2.14 -9.08 -15.36
C ARG A 87 2.24 -7.78 -14.58
N LEU A 88 3.24 -7.70 -13.70
CA LEU A 88 3.58 -6.47 -13.01
C LEU A 88 4.51 -5.62 -13.89
N VAL A 89 4.12 -4.37 -14.14
CA VAL A 89 4.95 -3.33 -14.73
C VAL A 89 5.13 -2.25 -13.65
N PRO A 90 6.23 -2.29 -12.87
CA PRO A 90 6.41 -1.45 -11.69
C PRO A 90 6.88 -0.03 -12.03
#